data_AF-A0A091U660-F1
#
_entry.id   AF-A0A091U660-F1
#
_cell.length_a   1.000
_cell.length_b   1.000
_cell.length_c   1.000
_cell.angle_alpha   90.00
_cell.angle_beta   90.00
_cell.angle_gamma   90.00
#
_symmetry.space_group_name_H-M   'P 1'
#
loop_
_entity.id
_entity.type
_entity.pdbx_description
1 polymer ?
#
loop_
_entity_poly.entity_id
_entity_poly.type
_entity_poly.pdbx_seq_one_letter_code
_entity_poly.pdbx_strand_id
1 'polypeptide(L)'
;WTNSINQANKMALLAWTKETGIELVQINGQRRYGGPPPGWVGDPPPAGTEVFIGKLPQVFQSVGKLYEFRLMMTFSGLNRGFAYAKYSNR
;
A
#
# COMPACT_ATOMS: atom_id res chain seq x y z
N TRP A 1 -14.42 17.76 8.63
CA TRP A 1 -13.86 17.68 7.27
C TRP A 1 -12.81 16.57 7.08
N THR A 2 -12.39 15.85 8.13
CA THR A 2 -11.36 14.78 8.06
C THR A 2 -11.90 13.34 8.03
N ASN A 3 -13.11 13.09 8.55
CA ASN A 3 -13.65 11.72 8.64
C ASN A 3 -14.12 11.13 7.31
N SER A 4 -14.74 11.92 6.43
CA SER A 4 -15.27 11.43 5.14
C SER A 4 -14.15 11.01 4.17
N ILE A 5 -13.06 11.78 4.11
CA ILE A 5 -11.88 11.44 3.30
C ILE A 5 -11.22 10.16 3.82
N ASN A 6 -11.10 10.01 5.14
CA ASN A 6 -10.58 8.78 5.74
C ASN A 6 -11.46 7.57 5.46
N GLN A 7 -12.78 7.75 5.43
CA GLN A 7 -13.72 6.69 5.07
C GLN A 7 -13.60 6.30 3.59
N ALA A 8 -13.52 7.25 2.68
CA ALA A 8 -13.31 6.98 1.25
C ALA A 8 -11.98 6.25 0.99
N ASN A 9 -10.89 6.72 1.60
CA ASN A 9 -9.57 6.08 1.49
C ASN A 9 -9.58 4.65 2.07
N LYS A 10 -10.26 4.44 3.19
CA LYS A 10 -10.42 3.12 3.79
C LYS A 10 -11.23 2.19 2.88
N MET A 11 -12.35 2.66 2.33
CA MET A 11 -13.19 1.89 1.43
C MET A 11 -12.44 1.49 0.16
N ALA A 12 -11.69 2.42 -0.43
CA ALA A 12 -10.95 2.12 -1.64
C ALA A 12 -9.76 1.19 -1.41
N LEU A 13 -9.09 1.28 -0.25
CA LEU A 13 -8.09 0.30 0.15
C LEU A 13 -8.69 -1.10 0.31
N LEU A 14 -9.87 -1.20 0.96
CA LEU A 14 -10.57 -2.46 1.16
C LEU A 14 -11.02 -3.07 -0.19
N ALA A 15 -11.54 -2.24 -1.10
CA ALA A 15 -11.90 -2.67 -2.45
C ALA A 15 -10.68 -3.24 -3.19
N TRP A 16 -9.55 -2.52 -3.17
CA TRP A 16 -8.31 -2.99 -3.77
C TRP A 16 -7.80 -4.30 -3.17
N THR A 17 -7.79 -4.46 -1.84
CA THR A 17 -7.36 -5.72 -1.20
C THR A 17 -8.24 -6.89 -1.63
N LYS A 18 -9.55 -6.65 -1.81
CA LYS A 18 -10.49 -7.67 -2.25
C LYS A 18 -10.30 -8.03 -3.72
N GLU A 19 -10.08 -7.04 -4.58
CA GLU A 19 -9.86 -7.25 -6.03
C GLU A 19 -8.54 -7.96 -6.33
N THR A 20 -7.49 -7.65 -5.58
CA THR A 20 -6.15 -8.21 -5.80
C THR A 20 -5.86 -9.45 -4.98
N GLY A 21 -6.72 -9.81 -4.03
CA GLY A 21 -6.49 -10.91 -3.08
C GLY A 21 -5.33 -10.62 -2.11
N ILE A 22 -4.95 -9.34 -1.98
CA ILE A 22 -3.82 -8.92 -1.14
C ILE A 22 -4.25 -8.84 0.32
N GLU A 23 -3.50 -9.52 1.18
CA GLU A 23 -3.63 -9.41 2.62
C GLU A 23 -2.71 -8.31 3.18
N LEU A 24 -3.28 -7.38 3.95
CA LEU A 24 -2.54 -6.33 4.64
C LEU A 24 -2.39 -6.67 6.12
N VAL A 25 -1.14 -6.73 6.59
CA VAL A 25 -0.83 -6.95 8.01
C VAL A 25 -0.54 -5.62 8.68
N GLN A 26 -1.14 -5.37 9.84
CA GLN A 26 -0.89 -4.15 10.61
C GLN A 26 0.26 -4.37 11.60
N ILE A 27 1.33 -3.58 11.49
CA ILE A 27 2.53 -3.67 12.32
C ILE A 27 2.96 -2.24 12.71
N ASN A 28 3.03 -1.95 14.02
CA ASN A 28 3.57 -0.69 14.56
C ASN A 28 3.07 0.60 13.87
N GLY A 29 1.76 0.71 13.63
CA GLY A 29 1.18 1.89 12.97
C GLY A 29 1.41 1.93 11.46
N GLN A 30 1.67 0.79 10.82
CA GLN A 30 1.70 0.64 9.37
C GLN A 30 0.82 -0.54 8.96
N ARG A 31 0.07 -0.40 7.86
CA ARG A 31 -0.54 -1.54 7.17
C ARG A 31 0.34 -1.90 5.98
N ARG A 32 0.90 -3.11 6.01
CA ARG A 32 1.93 -3.54 5.07
C ARG A 32 1.45 -4.74 4.26
N TYR A 33 1.83 -4.76 2.99
CA TYR A 33 1.76 -5.93 2.11
C TYR A 33 3.14 -6.20 1.51
N GLY A 34 3.45 -7.47 1.33
CA GLY A 34 4.61 -7.93 0.58
C GLY A 34 5.95 -7.73 1.30
N GLY A 35 6.99 -7.47 0.51
CA GLY A 35 8.37 -7.39 0.97
C GLY A 35 9.01 -8.74 1.35
N PRO A 36 8.91 -9.81 0.53
CA PRO A 36 8.28 -9.95 -0.79
C PRO A 36 6.83 -10.48 -0.72
N PRO A 37 6.03 -10.38 -1.79
CA PRO A 37 4.70 -10.98 -1.83
C PRO A 37 4.76 -12.52 -1.96
N PRO A 38 3.69 -13.26 -1.60
CA PRO A 38 3.66 -14.72 -1.75
C PRO A 38 3.97 -15.17 -3.19
N GLY A 39 4.82 -16.17 -3.34
CA GLY A 39 5.22 -16.70 -4.66
C GLY A 39 6.12 -15.76 -5.47
N TRP A 40 6.77 -14.77 -4.84
CA TRP A 40 7.77 -13.95 -5.52
C TRP A 40 8.97 -14.78 -5.97
N VAL A 41 9.37 -14.57 -7.23
CA VAL A 41 10.58 -15.15 -7.82
C VAL A 41 11.35 -14.00 -8.46
N GLY A 42 12.63 -13.87 -8.10
CA GLY A 42 13.51 -12.80 -8.55
C GLY A 42 13.98 -11.89 -7.41
N ASP A 43 14.85 -10.96 -7.75
CA ASP A 43 15.50 -10.08 -6.79
C ASP A 43 14.54 -9.02 -6.23
N PRO A 44 14.78 -8.52 -5.01
CA PRO A 44 14.07 -7.36 -4.49
C PRO A 44 14.35 -6.12 -5.36
N PRO A 45 13.39 -5.18 -5.48
CA PRO A 45 13.66 -3.88 -6.07
C PRO A 45 14.83 -3.18 -5.36
N PRO A 46 15.69 -2.45 -6.10
CA PRO A 46 16.81 -1.72 -5.51
C PRO A 46 16.38 -0.79 -4.37
N ALA A 47 17.27 -0.57 -3.41
CA ALA A 47 17.04 0.40 -2.35
C ALA A 47 16.75 1.80 -2.94
N GLY A 48 15.78 2.52 -2.35
CA GLY A 48 15.39 3.85 -2.83
C GLY A 48 14.36 3.88 -3.98
N THR A 49 13.89 2.73 -4.47
CA THR A 49 12.85 2.64 -5.53
C THR A 49 11.40 2.78 -5.02
N GLU A 50 11.23 3.35 -3.83
CA GLU A 50 9.92 3.52 -3.23
C GLU A 50 9.22 4.80 -3.71
N VAL A 51 7.97 4.66 -4.12
CA VAL A 51 7.12 5.74 -4.61
C VAL A 51 6.25 6.25 -3.45
N PHE A 52 6.27 7.56 -3.22
CA PHE A 52 5.36 8.22 -2.29
C PHE A 52 3.99 8.42 -2.94
N ILE A 53 2.94 7.99 -2.22
CA ILE A 53 1.55 8.10 -2.66
C ILE A 53 0.81 9.00 -1.67
N GLY A 54 0.62 10.27 -2.04
CA GLY A 54 -0.09 11.25 -1.20
C GLY A 54 -1.63 11.20 -1.28
N LYS A 55 -2.19 10.47 -2.25
CA LYS A 55 -3.63 10.22 -2.40
C LYS A 55 -3.84 8.78 -2.86
N LEU A 56 -4.46 7.95 -2.04
CA LEU A 56 -5.03 6.67 -2.50
C LEU A 56 -6.28 6.98 -3.37
N PRO A 57 -6.66 6.24 -4.44
CA PRO A 57 -6.17 4.91 -4.89
C PRO A 57 -6.00 4.73 -6.42
N GLN A 58 -6.21 5.72 -7.29
CA GLN A 58 -6.36 5.41 -8.73
C GLN A 58 -5.06 5.16 -9.49
N VAL A 59 -3.92 5.70 -9.02
CA VAL A 59 -2.70 5.75 -9.86
C VAL A 59 -1.73 4.59 -9.58
N PHE A 60 -1.81 3.94 -8.43
CA PHE A 60 -0.79 2.98 -7.99
C PHE A 60 -0.95 1.58 -8.59
N GLN A 61 -2.09 1.28 -9.22
CA GLN A 61 -2.35 -0.05 -9.79
C GLN A 61 -1.72 -0.25 -11.18
N SER A 62 -1.45 0.83 -11.93
CA SER A 62 -1.00 0.75 -13.33
C SER A 62 0.51 0.72 -13.53
N VAL A 63 1.30 0.84 -12.46
CA VAL A 63 2.76 1.05 -12.54
C VAL A 63 3.54 -0.25 -12.76
N GLY A 64 3.05 -1.39 -12.26
CA GLY A 64 3.73 -2.69 -12.38
C GLY A 64 3.34 -3.67 -11.28
N LYS A 65 4.08 -4.79 -11.18
CA LYS A 65 3.84 -5.79 -10.13
C LYS A 65 4.31 -5.22 -8.78
N LEU A 66 3.38 -5.13 -7.83
CA LEU A 66 3.64 -4.56 -6.50
C LEU A 66 4.49 -5.54 -5.67
N TYR A 67 5.66 -5.08 -5.24
CA TYR A 67 6.57 -5.84 -4.40
C TYR A 67 6.32 -5.58 -2.91
N GLU A 68 6.13 -4.31 -2.53
CA GLU A 68 5.88 -3.92 -1.15
C GLU A 68 4.95 -2.72 -1.13
N PHE A 69 4.01 -2.70 -0.19
CA PHE A 69 3.17 -1.55 0.07
C PHE A 69 3.10 -1.27 1.56
N ARG A 70 3.23 -0.01 1.95
CA ARG A 70 3.19 0.43 3.35
C ARG A 70 2.29 1.66 3.47
N LEU A 71 1.09 1.47 4.01
CA LEU A 71 0.20 2.55 4.39
C LEU A 71 0.55 3.02 5.80
N MET A 72 0.83 4.31 5.93
CA MET A 72 1.17 4.89 7.22
C MET A 72 -0.10 5.21 8.01
N MET A 73 -0.12 4.79 9.27
CA MET A 73 -1.25 4.99 10.17
C MET A 73 -0.85 5.79 11.41
N THR A 74 -1.84 6.40 12.03
CA THR A 74 -1.74 7.00 13.36
C THR A 74 -1.82 5.90 14.42
N PHE A 75 -1.39 6.21 15.64
CA PHE A 75 -1.55 5.33 16.80
C PHE A 75 -3.01 4.98 17.10
N SER A 76 -3.94 5.90 16.77
CA SER A 76 -5.38 5.68 16.87
C SER A 76 -5.96 4.76 15.77
N GLY A 77 -5.13 4.23 14.87
CA GLY A 77 -5.57 3.33 13.82
C GLY A 77 -6.20 4.03 12.60
N LEU A 78 -6.02 5.34 12.47
CA LEU A 78 -6.46 6.10 11.29
C LEU A 78 -5.35 6.15 10.24
N ASN A 79 -5.71 6.29 8.98
CA ASN A 79 -4.73 6.50 7.92
C ASN A 79 -4.13 7.90 8.03
N ARG A 80 -2.80 8.02 7.90
CA ARG A 80 -2.10 9.33 7.84
C ARG A 80 -2.25 10.04 6.50
N GLY A 81 -2.98 9.44 5.55
CA GLY A 81 -3.27 10.02 4.25
C GLY A 81 -2.21 9.74 3.18
N PHE A 82 -1.15 8.99 3.48
CA PHE A 82 -0.12 8.64 2.51
C PHE A 82 0.40 7.22 2.68
N ALA A 83 0.96 6.69 1.60
CA ALA A 83 1.56 5.36 1.55
C ALA A 83 2.87 5.37 0.75
N TYR A 84 3.66 4.32 0.93
CA TYR A 84 4.81 4.00 0.09
C TYR A 84 4.58 2.70 -0.65
N ALA A 85 4.98 2.65 -1.92
CA ALA A 85 4.91 1.44 -2.73
C ALA A 85 6.27 1.18 -3.41
N LYS A 86 6.68 -0.08 -3.46
CA LYS A 86 7.78 -0.55 -4.30
C LYS A 86 7.21 -1.47 -5.36
N TYR A 87 7.62 -1.26 -6.60
CA TYR A 87 7.28 -2.10 -7.73
C TYR A 87 8.51 -2.86 -8.18
N SER A 88 8.35 -4.04 -8.75
CA SER A 88 9.45 -4.64 -9.49
C SER A 88 9.63 -3.93 -10.81
N ASN A 89 10.88 -3.87 -11.26
CA ASN A 89 11.14 -3.65 -12.66
C ASN A 89 10.62 -4.85 -13.47
N ARG A 90 10.26 -4.61 -14.72
CA ARG A 90 9.80 -5.66 -15.64
C ARG A 90 10.94 -6.61 -16.00
#